data_AF-A0A2V7KX79-F1
#
_entry.id   AF-A0A2V7KX79-F1
#
_cell.length_a   1.000
_cell.length_b   1.000
_cell.length_c   1.000
_cell.angle_alpha   90.00
_cell.angle_beta   90.00
_cell.angle_gamma   90.00
#
_symmetry.space_group_name_H-M   'P 1'
#
loop_
_entity.id
_entity.type
_entity.pdbx_description
1 polymer ?
#
loop_
_entity_poly.entity_id
_entity_poly.type
_entity_poly.pdbx_seq_one_letter_code
_entity_poly.pdbx_strand_id
1 'polypeptide(L)'
;GAYEDGPTLQMGFGTETNSDATLRNNTVWGGNAAVYFRTWSTGTVTDNVLRGGPTYNRLVDKAYQGTPLTGYTWTGNHYYATSTSTVWWYNNGWRDLPTWQSSSYTGLANSGTAENLPGTATTYLRTNKYDGSRALLVIYNWQGTGTVSVSLSSFISAGAQYTIRNVYDIYGTPVLQGTYDGNPVSVPMTGKTPPPLSGHGWSATGPTSGPYFNAFIVTTP
;
A
#
# COMPACT_ATOMS: atom_id res chain seq x y z
N GLY A 1 12.14 11.31 20.51
CA GLY A 1 12.47 9.93 20.09
C GLY A 1 11.57 9.61 18.93
N ALA A 2 12.14 9.43 17.75
CA ALA A 2 11.37 9.02 16.57
C ALA A 2 10.77 7.64 16.87
N TYR A 3 9.46 7.51 16.67
CA TYR A 3 8.77 6.23 16.67
C TYR A 3 9.58 5.24 15.84
N GLU A 4 9.85 4.06 16.35
CA GLU A 4 10.34 2.98 15.49
C GLU A 4 9.30 2.81 14.38
N ASP A 5 9.67 3.18 13.16
CA ASP A 5 8.79 3.09 12.00
C ASP A 5 8.30 1.64 11.92
N GLY A 6 7.04 1.38 12.25
CA GLY A 6 6.45 0.05 12.10
C GLY A 6 6.37 -0.36 10.63
N PRO A 7 6.01 -1.62 10.33
CA PRO A 7 5.64 -1.97 8.97
C PRO A 7 4.36 -1.25 8.56
N THR A 8 4.12 -1.11 7.25
CA THR A 8 2.80 -0.69 6.76
C THR A 8 1.73 -1.72 7.13
N LEU A 9 2.06 -3.01 7.04
CA LEU A 9 1.18 -4.12 7.42
C LEU A 9 1.91 -5.11 8.32
N GLN A 10 1.34 -5.44 9.48
CA GLN A 10 1.80 -6.57 10.29
C GLN A 10 0.72 -7.66 10.35
N MET A 11 1.12 -8.89 10.07
CA MET A 11 0.28 -10.08 10.18
C MET A 11 0.90 -11.08 11.15
N GLY A 12 0.21 -11.32 12.26
CA GLY A 12 0.55 -12.33 13.26
C GLY A 12 1.36 -11.80 14.45
N PHE A 13 1.42 -12.63 15.49
CA PHE A 13 2.24 -12.39 16.68
C PHE A 13 3.69 -12.83 16.44
N GLY A 14 4.64 -12.14 17.09
CA GLY A 14 6.08 -12.32 16.84
C GLY A 14 6.73 -13.51 17.54
N THR A 15 6.17 -14.00 18.64
CA THR A 15 6.76 -15.07 19.47
C THR A 15 6.08 -16.44 19.29
N GLU A 16 4.88 -16.45 18.73
CA GLU A 16 4.05 -17.65 18.61
C GLU A 16 3.96 -18.11 17.15
N THR A 17 3.69 -19.40 16.97
CA THR A 17 3.24 -19.92 15.67
C THR A 17 1.75 -19.65 15.52
N ASN A 18 1.39 -18.80 14.56
CA ASN A 18 0.01 -18.51 14.23
C ASN A 18 -0.57 -19.67 13.37
N SER A 19 -1.91 -19.79 13.25
CA SER A 19 -2.56 -20.90 12.51
C SER A 19 -2.39 -20.75 10.99
N ASP A 20 -3.15 -19.86 10.38
CA ASP A 20 -3.20 -19.65 8.93
C ASP A 20 -3.42 -18.17 8.58
N ALA A 21 -2.79 -17.72 7.50
CA ALA A 21 -2.95 -16.35 7.01
C ALA A 21 -3.07 -16.29 5.49
N THR A 22 -3.91 -15.37 5.02
CA THR A 22 -4.07 -15.07 3.59
C THR A 22 -3.89 -13.57 3.33
N LEU A 23 -2.89 -13.24 2.51
CA LEU A 23 -2.64 -11.91 1.97
C LEU A 23 -2.67 -12.00 0.44
N ARG A 24 -3.77 -11.56 -0.17
CA ARG A 24 -3.96 -11.64 -1.63
C ARG A 24 -4.51 -10.36 -2.23
N ASN A 25 -4.00 -9.99 -3.40
CA ASN A 25 -4.48 -8.83 -4.18
C ASN A 25 -4.40 -7.49 -3.41
N ASN A 26 -3.29 -7.25 -2.71
CA ASN A 26 -3.06 -6.00 -1.97
C ASN A 26 -1.99 -5.14 -2.63
N THR A 27 -2.12 -3.82 -2.54
CA THR A 27 -1.02 -2.87 -2.79
C THR A 27 -0.55 -2.29 -1.46
N VAL A 28 0.68 -2.60 -1.06
CA VAL A 28 1.25 -2.18 0.22
C VAL A 28 2.52 -1.38 0.00
N TRP A 29 2.57 -0.18 0.56
CA TRP A 29 3.72 0.72 0.42
C TRP A 29 4.09 1.37 1.74
N GLY A 30 5.38 1.42 2.03
CA GLY A 30 5.96 2.28 3.03
C GLY A 30 6.45 1.51 4.26
N GLY A 31 6.46 2.21 5.39
CA GLY A 31 6.92 1.70 6.67
C GLY A 31 8.40 1.33 6.69
N ASN A 32 8.85 0.80 7.83
CA ASN A 32 10.15 0.12 7.88
C ASN A 32 10.16 -1.11 6.96
N ALA A 33 9.04 -1.83 6.90
CA ALA A 33 8.74 -2.79 5.83
C ALA A 33 7.36 -2.58 5.24
N ALA A 34 7.18 -3.01 3.98
CA ALA A 34 5.84 -3.14 3.43
C ALA A 34 5.00 -4.11 4.27
N VAL A 35 5.53 -5.32 4.51
CA VAL A 35 4.82 -6.35 5.27
C VAL A 35 5.73 -7.03 6.30
N TYR A 36 5.31 -7.07 7.56
CA TYR A 36 5.75 -8.08 8.51
C TYR A 36 4.80 -9.27 8.44
N PHE A 37 5.23 -10.33 7.77
CA PHE A 37 4.49 -11.58 7.71
C PHE A 37 5.13 -12.53 8.72
N ARG A 38 4.57 -12.62 9.93
CA ARG A 38 5.15 -13.42 11.03
C ARG A 38 5.06 -14.93 10.74
N THR A 39 5.27 -15.76 11.76
CA THR A 39 5.30 -17.22 11.61
C THR A 39 3.89 -17.81 11.67
N TRP A 40 3.55 -18.61 10.66
CA TRP A 40 2.24 -19.24 10.49
C TRP A 40 2.43 -20.74 10.18
N SER A 41 1.47 -21.58 10.53
CA SER A 41 1.51 -23.00 10.16
C SER A 41 1.25 -23.18 8.67
N THR A 42 0.39 -22.33 8.09
CA THR A 42 0.20 -22.19 6.64
C THR A 42 0.06 -20.72 6.25
N GLY A 43 0.44 -20.37 5.03
CA GLY A 43 0.34 -18.99 4.54
C GLY A 43 0.09 -18.92 3.05
N THR A 44 -0.85 -18.07 2.63
CA THR A 44 -1.07 -17.74 1.23
C THR A 44 -0.73 -16.26 1.02
N VAL A 45 0.33 -15.98 0.27
CA VAL A 45 0.75 -14.62 -0.08
C VAL A 45 0.86 -14.52 -1.60
N THR A 46 -0.23 -14.11 -2.25
CA THR A 46 -0.32 -14.13 -3.72
C THR A 46 -0.76 -12.81 -4.30
N ASP A 47 -0.25 -12.49 -5.49
CA ASP A 47 -0.80 -11.41 -6.33
C ASP A 47 -0.79 -10.03 -5.65
N ASN A 48 0.18 -9.78 -4.76
CA ASN A 48 0.34 -8.50 -4.08
C ASN A 48 1.38 -7.63 -4.77
N VAL A 49 1.19 -6.32 -4.71
CA VAL A 49 2.17 -5.30 -5.11
C VAL A 49 2.79 -4.71 -3.84
N LEU A 50 4.09 -4.93 -3.62
CA LEU A 50 4.78 -4.57 -2.38
C LEU A 50 5.94 -3.61 -2.62
N ARG A 51 6.05 -2.59 -1.77
CA ARG A 51 7.16 -1.62 -1.77
C ARG A 51 7.53 -1.18 -0.35
N GLY A 52 8.79 -1.30 0.04
CA GLY A 52 9.28 -0.78 1.31
C GLY A 52 9.30 0.76 1.38
N GLY A 53 9.45 1.32 2.56
CA GLY A 53 9.65 2.76 2.73
C GLY A 53 11.04 3.24 2.27
N PRO A 54 11.24 4.55 2.10
CA PRO A 54 12.51 5.10 1.58
C PRO A 54 13.72 4.88 2.52
N THR A 55 13.49 4.70 3.82
CA THR A 55 14.56 4.61 4.83
C THR A 55 15.13 3.19 4.96
N TYR A 56 14.28 2.20 5.16
CA TYR A 56 14.69 0.81 5.42
C TYR A 56 14.40 -0.13 4.25
N ASN A 57 13.52 0.30 3.33
CA ASN A 57 13.13 -0.38 2.09
C ASN A 57 12.85 -1.89 2.21
N ARG A 58 12.47 -2.38 3.39
CA ARG A 58 12.21 -3.79 3.57
C ARG A 58 10.90 -4.17 2.89
N LEU A 59 10.90 -5.22 2.09
CA LEU A 59 9.68 -5.68 1.43
C LEU A 59 8.89 -6.63 2.33
N VAL A 60 9.58 -7.63 2.85
CA VAL A 60 8.99 -8.68 3.69
C VAL A 60 9.91 -8.93 4.87
N ASP A 61 9.36 -8.90 6.08
CA ASP A 61 10.00 -9.46 7.28
C ASP A 61 9.28 -10.75 7.67
N LYS A 62 9.99 -11.87 7.58
CA LYS A 62 9.60 -13.11 8.24
C LYS A 62 10.68 -13.57 9.21
N ALA A 63 10.43 -13.32 10.48
CA ALA A 63 11.35 -13.67 11.56
C ALA A 63 11.27 -15.16 11.92
N TYR A 64 12.48 -15.75 12.00
CA TYR A 64 12.85 -16.89 12.83
C TYR A 64 12.39 -18.30 12.44
N GLN A 65 13.37 -19.06 11.94
CA GLN A 65 13.79 -20.44 12.22
C GLN A 65 14.46 -20.94 10.93
N GLY A 66 15.70 -21.40 11.01
CA GLY A 66 16.55 -21.77 9.86
C GLY A 66 16.06 -22.97 9.03
N THR A 67 14.77 -23.26 9.08
CA THR A 67 14.08 -24.29 8.32
C THR A 67 13.37 -23.64 7.12
N PRO A 68 13.43 -24.23 5.92
CA PRO A 68 12.62 -23.78 4.80
C PRO A 68 11.13 -23.71 5.16
N LEU A 69 10.42 -22.74 4.58
CA LEU A 69 8.99 -22.57 4.76
C LEU A 69 8.26 -23.68 4.03
N THR A 70 7.65 -24.58 4.79
CA THR A 70 6.75 -25.61 4.27
C THR A 70 5.31 -25.22 4.58
N GLY A 71 4.36 -25.52 3.68
CA GLY A 71 2.95 -25.13 3.83
C GLY A 71 2.61 -23.70 3.40
N TYR A 72 3.50 -23.04 2.66
CA TYR A 72 3.29 -21.68 2.14
C TYR A 72 3.08 -21.68 0.63
N THR A 73 2.04 -20.98 0.18
CA THR A 73 1.86 -20.59 -1.22
C THR A 73 2.24 -19.13 -1.34
N TRP A 74 3.41 -18.87 -1.92
CA TRP A 74 3.91 -17.53 -2.15
C TRP A 74 4.21 -17.39 -3.64
N THR A 75 3.36 -16.72 -4.41
CA THR A 75 3.46 -16.68 -5.88
C THR A 75 2.81 -15.43 -6.47
N GLY A 76 3.24 -15.00 -7.66
CA GLY A 76 2.56 -13.93 -8.40
C GLY A 76 2.68 -12.53 -7.78
N ASN A 77 3.54 -12.33 -6.77
CA ASN A 77 3.72 -11.01 -6.17
C ASN A 77 4.61 -10.14 -7.07
N HIS A 78 4.33 -8.85 -7.08
CA HIS A 78 5.14 -7.82 -7.74
C HIS A 78 5.86 -7.00 -6.66
N TYR A 79 7.18 -6.97 -6.72
CA TYR A 79 8.03 -6.28 -5.77
C TYR A 79 8.65 -5.06 -6.44
N TYR A 80 8.33 -3.85 -5.97
CA TYR A 80 8.98 -2.65 -6.48
C TYR A 80 10.35 -2.46 -5.83
N ALA A 81 11.33 -3.17 -6.40
CA ALA A 81 12.75 -3.19 -6.07
C ALA A 81 13.53 -3.76 -7.28
N THR A 82 14.87 -3.74 -7.23
CA THR A 82 15.66 -4.52 -8.19
C THR A 82 15.88 -5.93 -7.67
N SER A 83 16.05 -6.92 -8.57
CA SER A 83 16.30 -8.31 -8.17
C SER A 83 17.56 -8.50 -7.32
N THR A 84 18.54 -7.60 -7.48
CA THR A 84 19.82 -7.59 -6.75
C THR A 84 19.78 -6.75 -5.46
N SER A 85 18.70 -6.02 -5.20
CA SER A 85 18.55 -5.26 -3.95
C SER A 85 18.38 -6.21 -2.76
N THR A 86 19.13 -6.00 -1.68
CA THR A 86 19.03 -6.80 -0.46
C THR A 86 17.94 -6.29 0.46
N VAL A 87 16.67 -6.48 0.06
CA VAL A 87 15.49 -5.87 0.71
C VAL A 87 14.47 -6.88 1.26
N TRP A 88 14.68 -8.18 1.03
CA TRP A 88 13.89 -9.24 1.65
C TRP A 88 14.58 -9.65 2.96
N TRP A 89 13.84 -9.62 4.07
CA TRP A 89 14.38 -10.00 5.37
C TRP A 89 13.87 -11.37 5.78
N TYR A 90 14.81 -12.30 5.90
CA TYR A 90 14.54 -13.68 6.30
C TYR A 90 15.66 -14.22 7.17
N ASN A 91 15.29 -14.94 8.23
CA ASN A 91 16.25 -15.60 9.12
C ASN A 91 17.38 -14.66 9.60
N ASN A 92 16.98 -13.48 10.12
CA ASN A 92 17.87 -12.43 10.61
C ASN A 92 18.91 -11.94 9.59
N GLY A 93 18.56 -11.88 8.31
CA GLY A 93 19.38 -11.15 7.36
C GLY A 93 18.67 -10.74 6.09
N TRP A 94 19.31 -9.78 5.42
CA TRP A 94 18.88 -9.23 4.14
C TRP A 94 19.25 -10.15 2.99
N ARG A 95 18.34 -10.33 2.05
CA ARG A 95 18.44 -11.21 0.89
C ARG A 95 18.07 -10.44 -0.36
N ASP A 96 18.73 -10.79 -1.45
CA ASP A 96 18.28 -10.44 -2.80
C ASP A 96 17.12 -11.36 -3.23
N LEU A 97 16.51 -11.07 -4.38
CA LEU A 97 15.39 -11.87 -4.86
C LEU A 97 15.78 -13.32 -5.16
N PRO A 98 16.91 -13.63 -5.83
CA PRO A 98 17.33 -15.01 -6.06
C PRO A 98 17.47 -15.83 -4.77
N THR A 99 18.08 -15.27 -3.72
CA THR A 99 18.21 -15.97 -2.44
C THR A 99 16.86 -16.12 -1.73
N TRP A 100 16.01 -15.08 -1.78
CA TRP A 100 14.63 -15.15 -1.26
C TRP A 100 13.79 -16.23 -1.96
N GLN A 101 14.02 -16.48 -3.24
CA GLN A 101 13.30 -17.48 -4.04
C GLN A 101 13.95 -18.87 -4.04
N SER A 102 15.08 -19.03 -3.36
CA SER A 102 15.76 -20.32 -3.32
C SER A 102 14.94 -21.35 -2.55
N SER A 103 14.49 -22.40 -3.25
CA SER A 103 13.72 -23.50 -2.65
C SER A 103 14.49 -24.21 -1.53
N SER A 104 15.81 -24.32 -1.66
CA SER A 104 16.66 -24.91 -0.63
C SER A 104 16.86 -24.02 0.59
N TYR A 105 16.48 -22.73 0.51
CA TYR A 105 16.67 -21.75 1.58
C TYR A 105 15.36 -21.33 2.24
N THR A 106 14.42 -20.77 1.48
CA THR A 106 13.12 -20.32 1.97
C THR A 106 12.00 -21.29 1.66
N GLY A 107 12.15 -22.16 0.66
CA GLY A 107 11.03 -22.97 0.14
C GLY A 107 10.07 -22.18 -0.76
N LEU A 108 10.32 -20.89 -1.02
CA LEU A 108 9.43 -19.98 -1.77
C LEU A 108 9.87 -19.79 -3.22
N ALA A 109 10.04 -20.90 -3.96
CA ALA A 109 10.29 -20.81 -5.40
C ALA A 109 9.20 -19.98 -6.07
N ASN A 110 9.59 -19.10 -6.99
CA ASN A 110 8.67 -18.28 -7.78
C ASN A 110 7.76 -17.34 -6.96
N SER A 111 8.29 -16.79 -5.85
CA SER A 111 7.55 -15.85 -4.99
C SER A 111 6.97 -14.62 -5.69
N GLY A 112 7.55 -14.23 -6.83
CA GLY A 112 7.16 -13.05 -7.58
C GLY A 112 8.25 -12.49 -8.51
N THR A 113 8.05 -11.27 -8.98
CA THR A 113 8.98 -10.53 -9.84
C THR A 113 9.43 -9.24 -9.18
N ALA A 114 10.72 -8.90 -9.34
CA ALA A 114 11.25 -7.58 -8.96
C ALA A 114 11.15 -6.64 -10.16
N GLU A 115 10.58 -5.46 -9.94
CA GLU A 115 10.23 -4.50 -10.98
C GLU A 115 10.62 -3.07 -10.55
N ASN A 116 10.92 -2.24 -11.54
CA ASN A 116 11.09 -0.82 -11.30
C ASN A 116 9.76 -0.17 -10.92
N LEU A 117 9.84 0.94 -10.18
CA LEU A 117 8.67 1.76 -9.91
C LEU A 117 7.99 2.21 -11.21
N PRO A 118 6.65 2.19 -11.27
CA PRO A 118 5.93 2.72 -12.42
C PRO A 118 6.23 4.20 -12.64
N GLY A 119 6.37 4.60 -13.90
CA GLY A 119 6.54 6.00 -14.29
C GLY A 119 5.28 6.85 -14.08
N THR A 120 4.13 6.21 -13.88
CA THR A 120 2.83 6.85 -13.66
C THR A 120 2.21 6.40 -12.35
N ALA A 121 1.42 7.25 -11.71
CA ALA A 121 0.68 6.88 -10.51
C ALA A 121 -0.29 5.71 -10.76
N THR A 122 -0.51 4.88 -9.74
CA THR A 122 -1.56 3.87 -9.74
C THR A 122 -2.80 4.45 -9.07
N THR A 123 -3.96 4.34 -9.73
CA THR A 123 -5.22 4.92 -9.25
C THR A 123 -6.28 3.84 -9.11
N TYR A 124 -7.05 3.92 -8.02
CA TYR A 124 -8.19 3.05 -7.76
C TYR A 124 -9.40 3.94 -7.50
N LEU A 125 -10.43 3.85 -8.34
CA LEU A 125 -11.72 4.50 -8.12
C LEU A 125 -12.77 3.44 -7.83
N ARG A 126 -13.28 3.42 -6.60
CA ARG A 126 -14.22 2.40 -6.12
C ARG A 126 -15.51 3.07 -5.68
N THR A 127 -16.58 2.86 -6.45
CA THR A 127 -17.94 3.27 -6.07
C THR A 127 -18.35 2.63 -4.76
N ASN A 128 -19.00 3.41 -3.90
CA ASN A 128 -19.52 2.93 -2.64
C ASN A 128 -20.75 2.05 -2.89
N LYS A 129 -20.77 0.85 -2.30
CA LYS A 129 -21.86 -0.11 -2.44
C LYS A 129 -23.20 0.38 -1.86
N TYR A 130 -23.15 1.29 -0.89
CA TYR A 130 -24.31 1.75 -0.12
C TYR A 130 -24.71 3.19 -0.46
N ASP A 131 -23.88 3.89 -1.24
CA ASP A 131 -24.11 5.28 -1.61
C ASP A 131 -23.65 5.49 -3.06
N GLY A 132 -24.59 5.42 -4.00
CA GLY A 132 -24.30 5.55 -5.42
C GLY A 132 -23.78 6.94 -5.83
N SER A 133 -23.88 7.95 -4.95
CA SER A 133 -23.35 9.28 -5.20
C SER A 133 -21.94 9.47 -4.62
N ARG A 134 -21.30 8.40 -4.12
CA ARG A 134 -19.96 8.43 -3.52
C ARG A 134 -19.02 7.36 -4.05
N ALA A 135 -17.75 7.72 -4.23
CA ALA A 135 -16.66 6.79 -4.52
C ALA A 135 -15.41 7.11 -3.67
N LEU A 136 -14.62 6.08 -3.38
CA LEU A 136 -13.29 6.20 -2.82
C LEU A 136 -12.27 6.23 -3.98
N LEU A 137 -11.50 7.29 -4.05
CA LEU A 137 -10.35 7.41 -4.95
C LEU A 137 -9.06 7.24 -4.15
N VAL A 138 -8.26 6.23 -4.46
CA VAL A 138 -6.93 6.00 -3.86
C VAL A 138 -5.88 6.21 -4.92
N ILE A 139 -4.86 7.01 -4.62
CA ILE A 139 -3.76 7.33 -5.54
C ILE A 139 -2.44 6.97 -4.88
N TYR A 140 -1.72 6.03 -5.49
CA TYR A 140 -0.31 5.75 -5.22
C TYR A 140 0.54 6.53 -6.22
N ASN A 141 1.06 7.68 -5.80
CA ASN A 141 1.87 8.59 -6.60
C ASN A 141 3.36 8.30 -6.43
N TRP A 142 3.80 7.24 -7.11
CA TRP A 142 5.16 6.70 -6.99
C TRP A 142 6.27 7.71 -7.24
N GLN A 143 6.03 8.65 -8.16
CA GLN A 143 6.97 9.69 -8.57
C GLN A 143 6.92 10.95 -7.68
N GLY A 144 5.98 11.03 -6.74
CA GLY A 144 5.84 12.19 -5.85
C GLY A 144 5.48 13.49 -6.58
N THR A 145 4.80 13.41 -7.73
CA THR A 145 4.39 14.59 -8.51
C THR A 145 3.37 15.44 -7.74
N GLY A 146 3.33 16.75 -8.03
CA GLY A 146 2.37 17.66 -7.37
C GLY A 146 0.90 17.42 -7.78
N THR A 147 0.67 16.85 -8.96
CA THR A 147 -0.64 16.46 -9.47
C THR A 147 -0.60 15.10 -10.13
N VAL A 148 -1.74 14.42 -10.18
CA VAL A 148 -1.93 13.14 -10.86
C VAL A 148 -3.15 13.21 -11.78
N SER A 149 -3.00 12.74 -13.02
CA SER A 149 -4.10 12.63 -13.97
C SER A 149 -4.96 11.41 -13.64
N VAL A 150 -6.27 11.61 -13.41
CA VAL A 150 -7.20 10.56 -12.97
C VAL A 150 -8.46 10.57 -13.83
N SER A 151 -8.82 9.42 -14.41
CA SER A 151 -10.12 9.23 -15.05
C SER A 151 -11.20 8.97 -14.00
N LEU A 152 -12.30 9.74 -14.05
CA LEU A 152 -13.48 9.54 -13.20
C LEU A 152 -14.62 8.81 -13.92
N SER A 153 -14.45 8.50 -15.21
CA SER A 153 -15.49 7.95 -16.11
C SER A 153 -16.20 6.68 -15.63
N SER A 154 -15.56 5.85 -14.80
CA SER A 154 -16.20 4.67 -14.20
C SER A 154 -17.28 5.01 -13.14
N PHE A 155 -17.37 6.28 -12.74
CA PHE A 155 -18.26 6.75 -11.68
C PHE A 155 -19.02 8.03 -12.06
N ILE A 156 -18.36 8.99 -12.72
CA ILE A 156 -18.93 10.27 -13.12
C ILE A 156 -19.18 10.28 -14.63
N SER A 157 -20.41 10.59 -15.03
CA SER A 157 -20.76 10.80 -16.45
C SER A 157 -20.28 12.16 -16.94
N ALA A 158 -19.91 12.27 -18.22
CA ALA A 158 -19.61 13.56 -18.82
C ALA A 158 -20.82 14.51 -18.72
N GLY A 159 -20.58 15.77 -18.37
CA GLY A 159 -21.60 16.77 -18.07
C GLY A 159 -22.08 16.80 -16.61
N ALA A 160 -21.76 15.79 -15.79
CA ALA A 160 -22.13 15.77 -14.38
C ALA A 160 -21.17 16.59 -13.52
N GLN A 161 -21.68 17.17 -12.44
CA GLN A 161 -20.86 17.82 -11.42
C GLN A 161 -20.13 16.77 -10.57
N TYR A 162 -18.92 17.10 -10.14
CA TYR A 162 -18.17 16.29 -9.19
C TYR A 162 -17.50 17.17 -8.14
N THR A 163 -17.20 16.55 -7.00
CA THR A 163 -16.36 17.14 -5.95
C THR A 163 -15.43 16.08 -5.40
N ILE A 164 -14.16 16.43 -5.21
CA ILE A 164 -13.10 15.59 -4.64
C ILE A 164 -12.64 16.23 -3.32
N ARG A 165 -12.68 15.46 -2.22
CA ARG A 165 -12.20 15.88 -0.89
C ARG A 165 -11.18 14.90 -0.36
N ASN A 166 -10.13 15.37 0.30
CA ASN A 166 -9.19 14.49 0.97
C ASN A 166 -9.87 13.79 2.16
N VAL A 167 -9.60 12.50 2.39
CA VAL A 167 -10.25 11.73 3.48
C VAL A 167 -9.98 12.28 4.88
N TYR A 168 -8.90 13.04 5.07
CA TYR A 168 -8.62 13.73 6.32
C TYR A 168 -9.46 14.99 6.53
N ASP A 169 -10.14 15.49 5.50
CA ASP A 169 -11.00 16.67 5.58
C ASP A 169 -12.21 16.56 4.65
N ILE A 170 -13.10 15.62 4.97
CA ILE A 170 -14.29 15.33 4.18
C ILE A 170 -15.39 16.40 4.27
N TYR A 171 -15.29 17.32 5.23
CA TYR A 171 -16.25 18.40 5.44
C TYR A 171 -15.72 19.78 5.06
N GLY A 172 -14.41 19.93 4.84
CA GLY A 172 -13.80 21.18 4.42
C GLY A 172 -13.81 21.41 2.91
N THR A 173 -12.93 22.33 2.50
CA THR A 173 -12.83 22.76 1.10
C THR A 173 -12.39 21.60 0.20
N PRO A 174 -13.13 21.36 -0.91
CA PRO A 174 -12.71 20.43 -1.94
C PRO A 174 -11.30 20.70 -2.46
N VAL A 175 -10.56 19.62 -2.72
CA VAL A 175 -9.27 19.73 -3.40
C VAL A 175 -9.46 19.99 -4.90
N LEU A 176 -10.60 19.56 -5.44
CA LEU A 176 -11.00 19.79 -6.82
C LEU A 176 -12.53 19.65 -6.94
N GLN A 177 -13.16 20.46 -7.78
CA GLN A 177 -14.58 20.35 -8.12
C GLN A 177 -14.83 20.93 -9.51
N GLY A 178 -15.92 20.51 -10.16
CA GLY A 178 -16.35 21.08 -11.43
C GLY A 178 -17.29 20.16 -12.19
N THR A 179 -17.50 20.46 -13.47
CA THR A 179 -18.20 19.58 -14.41
C THR A 179 -17.20 18.61 -15.04
N TYR A 180 -17.47 17.31 -14.99
CA TYR A 180 -16.63 16.32 -15.66
C TYR A 180 -16.86 16.40 -17.17
N ASP A 181 -15.82 16.66 -17.95
CA ASP A 181 -15.90 16.79 -19.41
C ASP A 181 -15.71 15.45 -20.16
N GLY A 182 -15.47 14.37 -19.41
CA GLY A 182 -15.14 13.05 -19.95
C GLY A 182 -13.64 12.76 -20.05
N ASN A 183 -12.78 13.76 -19.83
CA ASN A 183 -11.33 13.60 -19.84
C ASN A 183 -10.78 13.38 -18.42
N PRO A 184 -9.57 12.79 -18.26
CA PRO A 184 -8.92 12.72 -16.96
C PRO A 184 -8.74 14.09 -16.30
N VAL A 185 -9.01 14.18 -15.00
CA VAL A 185 -8.85 15.40 -14.21
C VAL A 185 -7.49 15.44 -13.52
N SER A 186 -6.93 16.63 -13.34
CA SER A 186 -5.65 16.84 -12.65
C SER A 186 -5.87 16.97 -11.14
N VAL A 187 -5.72 15.87 -10.40
CA VAL A 187 -5.96 15.82 -8.95
C VAL A 187 -4.71 16.32 -8.21
N PRO A 188 -4.82 17.37 -7.36
CA PRO A 188 -3.72 17.82 -6.52
C PRO A 188 -3.33 16.75 -5.50
N MET A 189 -2.02 16.51 -5.36
CA MET A 189 -1.47 15.53 -4.43
C MET A 189 -0.94 16.14 -3.13
N THR A 190 -1.09 17.46 -2.94
CA THR A 190 -0.80 18.10 -1.64
C THR A 190 -1.59 17.40 -0.54
N GLY A 191 -0.88 16.73 0.37
CA GLY A 191 -1.50 16.04 1.49
C GLY A 191 -2.13 17.02 2.47
N LYS A 192 -3.13 16.56 3.22
CA LYS A 192 -3.64 17.29 4.39
C LYS A 192 -3.08 16.68 5.67
N THR A 193 -2.88 17.52 6.68
CA THR A 193 -2.60 17.06 8.03
C THR A 193 -3.85 16.33 8.55
N PRO A 194 -3.74 15.10 9.06
CA PRO A 194 -4.89 14.40 9.61
C PRO A 194 -5.44 15.12 10.85
N PRO A 195 -6.74 14.98 11.13
CA PRO A 195 -7.30 15.45 12.40
C PRO A 195 -6.64 14.68 13.56
N PRO A 196 -6.54 15.30 14.76
CA PRO A 196 -5.97 14.63 15.92
C PRO A 196 -6.78 13.39 16.28
N LEU A 197 -6.08 12.30 16.60
CA LEU A 197 -6.73 11.07 17.04
C LEU A 197 -7.47 11.31 18.36
N SER A 198 -8.73 10.90 18.43
CA SER A 198 -9.52 10.95 19.66
C SER A 198 -9.43 9.61 20.39
N GLY A 199 -9.13 9.61 21.69
CA GLY A 199 -9.28 8.41 22.53
C GLY A 199 -8.05 7.93 23.32
N HIS A 200 -6.94 8.64 23.32
CA HIS A 200 -5.84 8.36 24.25
C HIS A 200 -5.26 9.70 24.70
N GLY A 201 -4.73 9.82 25.93
CA GLY A 201 -4.18 11.07 26.50
C GLY A 201 -2.94 11.64 25.78
N TRP A 202 -2.74 11.22 24.54
CA TRP A 202 -1.70 11.60 23.61
C TRP A 202 -2.39 12.21 22.38
N SER A 203 -2.25 13.52 22.19
CA SER A 203 -2.62 14.19 20.94
C SER A 203 -1.59 13.87 19.86
N ALA A 204 -1.59 12.62 19.39
CA ALA A 204 -0.76 12.23 18.26
C ALA A 204 -1.51 12.56 16.96
N THR A 205 -0.89 13.40 16.14
CA THR A 205 -1.31 13.60 14.75
C THR A 205 -0.58 12.58 13.89
N GLY A 206 -1.30 11.84 13.07
CA GLY A 206 -0.68 10.93 12.09
C GLY A 206 0.16 11.70 11.06
N PRO A 207 1.00 11.01 10.29
CA PRO A 207 1.74 11.66 9.21
C PRO A 207 0.81 12.12 8.09
N THR A 208 1.15 13.26 7.48
CA THR A 208 0.59 13.66 6.19
C THR A 208 1.01 12.65 5.13
N SER A 209 0.07 12.20 4.29
CA SER A 209 0.35 11.13 3.32
C SER A 209 0.87 11.61 1.97
N GLY A 210 0.60 12.87 1.60
CA GLY A 210 1.03 13.46 0.33
C GLY A 210 2.52 13.84 0.31
N PRO A 211 3.14 13.98 -0.87
CA PRO A 211 2.54 13.82 -2.19
C PRO A 211 2.43 12.36 -2.66
N TYR A 212 3.06 11.45 -1.93
CA TYR A 212 3.25 10.06 -2.34
C TYR A 212 1.98 9.22 -2.29
N PHE A 213 1.11 9.42 -1.30
CA PHE A 213 -0.16 8.72 -1.20
C PHE A 213 -1.27 9.69 -0.83
N ASN A 214 -2.44 9.55 -1.43
CA ASN A 214 -3.66 10.17 -0.91
C ASN A 214 -4.86 9.26 -1.18
N ALA A 215 -5.82 9.34 -0.26
CA ALA A 215 -7.17 8.88 -0.49
C ALA A 215 -8.11 10.08 -0.50
N PHE A 216 -9.11 10.01 -1.36
CA PHE A 216 -10.12 11.05 -1.55
C PHE A 216 -11.51 10.44 -1.59
N ILE A 217 -12.49 11.22 -1.15
CA ILE A 217 -13.90 10.98 -1.40
C ILE A 217 -14.30 11.78 -2.63
N VAL A 218 -14.79 11.08 -3.66
CA VAL A 218 -15.39 11.66 -4.85
C VAL A 218 -16.90 11.60 -4.67
N THR A 219 -17.58 12.70 -4.95
CA THR A 219 -19.05 12.81 -4.87
C THR A 219 -19.62 13.44 -6.14
N THR A 220 -20.85 13.08 -6.47
CA THR A 220 -21.69 13.72 -7.50
C THR A 220 -23.05 14.06 -6.89
N PRO A 221 -23.75 15.12 -7.34
CA PRO A 221 -25.07 15.47 -6.81
C PRO A 221 -26.14 14.39 -6.98
#